data_AF-A0A6P7F1G4-F1
#
_entry.id   AF-A0A6P7F1G4-F1
#
_cell.length_a   1.000
_cell.length_b   1.000
_cell.length_c   1.000
_cell.angle_alpha   90.00
_cell.angle_beta   90.00
_cell.angle_gamma   90.00
#
_symmetry.space_group_name_H-M   'P 1'
#
loop_
_entity.id
_entity.type
_entity.pdbx_description
1 polymer ?
#
loop_
_entity_poly.entity_id
_entity_poly.type
_entity_poly.pdbx_seq_one_letter_code
_entity_poly.pdbx_strand_id
1 'polypeptide(L)'
;MEVLISKKIILSLLLLATISLYVSFVFNSCVISSLSKAIPKWQTHPVIVNEIPLVHYTSSVRVVSLLEGNETDISPKYKFFREQGLRPERQLPSALIIGVKKGGTRALLEFIRVHPDVRAAGSEVHFFDKNYVRGFQWYRTHMPATLEGQLTIEKTPSYFITREAPHRVQLMNPSTKLLVVVRDPVTRAISDYAQAISKKIDMKPFEQLVFVNGSIGSIIDTSWGPIKLGIYSRYAWK
;
A
#
# COMPACT_ATOMS: atom_id res chain seq x y z
N MET A 1 55.86 30.17 10.64
CA MET A 1 55.08 31.36 11.02
C MET A 1 53.94 30.89 11.90
N GLU A 2 54.13 30.86 13.21
CA GLU A 2 53.05 30.58 14.16
C GLU A 2 52.17 31.83 14.25
N VAL A 3 50.94 31.73 13.74
CA VAL A 3 49.97 32.81 13.84
C VAL A 3 49.52 32.88 15.30
N LEU A 4 50.11 33.81 16.06
CA LEU A 4 49.74 34.09 17.44
C LEU A 4 48.39 34.83 17.44
N ILE A 5 47.30 34.08 17.29
CA ILE A 5 45.94 34.62 17.30
C ILE A 5 45.65 35.13 18.71
N SER A 6 45.56 36.46 18.85
CA SER A 6 45.23 37.11 20.12
C SER A 6 43.90 36.59 20.66
N LYS A 7 43.83 36.32 21.97
CA LYS A 7 42.60 35.87 22.65
C LYS A 7 41.38 36.75 22.35
N LYS A 8 41.60 38.04 22.05
CA LYS A 8 40.56 38.99 21.64
C LYS A 8 39.93 38.64 20.29
N ILE A 9 40.72 38.12 19.34
CA ILE A 9 40.26 37.72 18.00
C ILE A 9 39.42 36.44 18.11
N ILE A 10 39.83 35.49 18.94
CA ILE A 10 39.07 34.25 19.20
C ILE A 10 37.71 34.59 19.83
N LEU A 11 37.68 35.50 20.80
CA LEU A 11 36.44 35.94 21.44
C LEU A 11 35.50 36.63 20.44
N SER A 12 36.06 37.46 19.56
CA SER A 12 35.32 38.12 18.47
C SER A 12 34.71 37.13 17.48
N LEU A 13 35.46 36.10 17.07
CA LEU A 13 34.97 35.07 16.14
C LEU A 13 33.87 34.21 16.77
N LEU A 14 34.00 33.87 18.05
CA LEU A 14 32.96 33.15 18.78
C LEU A 14 31.67 33.98 18.90
N LEU A 15 31.78 35.28 19.19
CA LEU A 15 30.63 36.19 19.24
C LEU A 15 29.94 36.29 17.87
N LEU A 16 30.71 36.40 16.78
CA LEU A 16 30.16 36.41 15.42
C LEU A 16 29.46 35.10 15.07
N ALA A 17 30.01 33.96 15.46
CA ALA A 17 29.40 32.65 15.24
C ALA A 17 28.09 32.48 16.02
N THR A 18 28.02 32.94 17.28
CA THR A 18 26.77 32.86 18.07
C THR A 18 25.69 33.78 17.51
N ILE A 19 26.04 34.98 17.06
CA ILE A 19 25.10 35.90 16.39
C ILE A 19 24.58 35.26 15.09
N SER A 20 25.46 34.65 14.28
CA SER A 20 25.08 33.98 13.04
C SER A 20 24.10 32.83 13.29
N LEU A 21 24.38 31.96 14.28
CA LEU A 21 23.47 30.88 14.67
C LEU A 21 22.11 31.38 15.16
N TYR A 22 22.10 32.47 15.94
CA TYR A 22 20.86 33.08 16.42
C TYR A 22 20.02 33.64 15.27
N VAL A 23 20.64 34.34 14.31
CA VAL A 23 19.94 34.86 13.12
C VAL A 23 19.37 33.72 12.28
N SER A 24 20.12 32.64 12.06
CA SER A 24 19.62 31.46 11.33
C SER A 24 18.46 30.77 12.06
N PHE A 25 18.50 30.69 13.39
CA PHE A 25 17.43 30.12 14.20
C PHE A 25 16.13 30.95 14.13
N VAL A 26 16.25 32.28 14.24
CA VAL A 26 15.10 33.19 14.11
C VAL A 26 14.53 33.15 12.69
N PHE A 27 15.39 33.11 11.66
CA PHE A 27 14.94 33.00 10.27
C PHE A 27 14.19 31.69 10.01
N ASN A 28 14.72 30.55 10.47
CA ASN A 28 14.02 29.26 10.35
C ASN A 28 12.68 29.26 11.11
N SER A 29 12.62 29.84 12.31
CA SER A 29 11.40 29.84 13.13
C SER A 29 10.31 30.78 12.57
N CYS A 30 10.69 31.95 12.06
CA CYS A 30 9.75 32.91 11.48
C CYS A 30 9.28 32.52 10.06
N VAL A 31 10.18 32.02 9.20
CA VAL A 31 9.81 31.67 7.82
C VAL A 31 8.93 30.43 7.77
N ILE A 32 9.20 29.41 8.59
CA ILE A 32 8.35 28.20 8.65
C ILE A 32 6.94 28.54 9.17
N SER A 33 6.81 29.47 10.12
CA SER A 33 5.50 29.88 10.64
C SER A 33 4.73 30.80 9.68
N SER A 34 5.42 31.53 8.80
CA SER A 34 4.79 32.34 7.75
C SER A 34 4.35 31.47 6.55
N LEU A 35 5.16 30.48 6.15
CA LEU A 35 4.81 29.55 5.06
C LEU A 35 3.56 28.71 5.40
N SER A 36 3.38 28.29 6.65
CA SER A 36 2.18 27.53 7.04
C SER A 36 0.88 28.34 6.91
N LYS A 37 0.96 29.68 6.97
CA LYS A 37 -0.18 30.58 6.79
C LYS A 37 -0.45 30.94 5.32
N ALA A 38 0.51 30.73 4.43
CA ALA A 38 0.42 31.04 3.01
C ALA A 38 -0.08 29.87 2.13
N ILE A 39 -0.25 28.68 2.69
CA ILE A 39 -0.83 27.53 1.97
C ILE A 39 -2.34 27.75 1.83
N PRO A 40 -2.92 27.73 0.60
CA PRO A 40 -4.35 27.89 0.42
C PRO A 40 -5.09 26.76 1.12
N LYS A 41 -6.00 27.11 2.04
CA LYS A 41 -6.96 26.16 2.60
C LYS A 41 -7.82 25.63 1.44
N TRP A 42 -7.75 24.33 1.20
CA TRP A 42 -8.59 23.64 0.23
C TRP A 42 -10.05 24.01 0.48
N GLN A 43 -10.67 24.70 -0.47
CA GLN A 43 -12.10 24.91 -0.48
C GLN A 43 -12.76 23.54 -0.70
N THR A 44 -13.42 23.04 0.33
CA THR A 44 -14.33 21.90 0.21
C THR A 44 -15.56 22.38 -0.56
N HIS A 45 -15.68 22.00 -1.83
CA HIS A 45 -16.97 22.07 -2.49
C HIS A 45 -17.96 21.17 -1.73
N PRO A 46 -19.16 21.65 -1.37
CA PRO A 46 -20.16 20.77 -0.77
C PRO A 46 -20.55 19.71 -1.81
N VAL A 47 -20.25 18.46 -1.48
CA VAL A 47 -20.77 17.31 -2.23
C VAL A 47 -22.29 17.33 -2.04
N ILE A 48 -23.03 17.50 -3.14
CA ILE A 48 -24.48 17.33 -3.14
C ILE A 48 -24.72 15.85 -2.84
N VAL A 49 -25.14 15.57 -1.60
CA VAL A 49 -25.53 14.24 -1.15
C VAL A 49 -26.93 13.98 -1.72
N ASN A 50 -27.01 13.23 -2.82
CA ASN A 50 -28.25 12.54 -3.12
C ASN A 50 -28.48 11.53 -1.99
N GLU A 51 -29.65 11.60 -1.35
CA GLU A 51 -30.03 10.75 -0.22
C GLU A 51 -29.98 9.27 -0.60
N ILE A 52 -28.87 8.62 -0.27
CA ILE A 52 -28.78 7.16 -0.17
C ILE A 52 -29.25 6.82 1.25
N PRO A 53 -30.15 5.83 1.46
CA PRO A 53 -30.68 5.54 2.79
C PRO A 53 -29.56 5.28 3.79
N LEU A 54 -29.54 6.08 4.86
CA LEU A 54 -28.63 5.96 6.00
C LEU A 54 -28.89 4.65 6.73
N VAL A 55 -28.09 3.62 6.44
CA VAL A 55 -28.00 2.44 7.30
C VAL A 55 -27.10 2.79 8.48
N HIS A 56 -27.71 3.12 9.62
CA HIS A 56 -27.00 3.35 10.87
C HIS A 56 -26.42 2.04 11.41
N TYR A 57 -25.14 1.79 11.18
CA TYR A 57 -24.40 0.76 11.91
C TYR A 57 -23.81 1.37 13.19
N THR A 58 -24.42 1.08 14.32
CA THR A 58 -23.84 1.38 15.64
C THR A 58 -22.85 0.26 16.00
N SER A 59 -21.57 0.44 15.67
CA SER A 59 -20.53 -0.53 16.06
C SER A 59 -19.96 -0.19 17.43
N SER A 60 -20.44 -0.86 18.48
CA SER A 60 -19.75 -0.85 19.78
C SER A 60 -18.57 -1.82 19.72
N VAL A 61 -17.34 -1.30 19.74
CA VAL A 61 -16.12 -2.12 19.70
C VAL A 61 -15.78 -2.60 21.11
N ARG A 62 -15.94 -3.91 21.39
CA ARG A 62 -15.30 -4.56 22.55
C ARG A 62 -13.96 -5.15 22.12
N VAL A 63 -12.88 -4.67 22.73
CA VAL A 63 -11.54 -5.26 22.61
C VAL A 63 -11.46 -6.44 23.58
N VAL A 64 -11.05 -7.62 23.10
CA VAL A 64 -10.81 -8.81 23.95
C VAL A 64 -9.36 -9.26 23.78
N SER A 65 -8.71 -9.52 24.93
CA SER A 65 -7.30 -9.88 25.09
C SER A 65 -6.97 -11.29 24.57
N LEU A 66 -5.74 -11.45 24.08
CA LEU A 66 -5.16 -12.66 23.46
C LEU A 66 -4.40 -13.49 24.51
N LEU A 67 -4.92 -14.67 24.88
CA LEU A 67 -4.13 -15.76 25.49
C LEU A 67 -4.58 -17.14 24.96
N GLU A 68 -3.65 -18.09 25.09
CA GLU A 68 -3.33 -19.24 24.24
C GLU A 68 -4.35 -20.39 24.12
N GLY A 69 -4.26 -21.12 23.00
CA GLY A 69 -4.84 -22.46 22.85
C GLY A 69 -5.05 -22.88 21.39
N ASN A 70 -4.47 -24.01 20.98
CA ASN A 70 -4.54 -24.62 19.65
C ASN A 70 -5.56 -25.78 19.61
N GLU A 71 -6.28 -25.95 18.49
CA GLU A 71 -6.38 -27.20 17.69
C GLU A 71 -7.53 -27.12 16.65
N THR A 72 -7.13 -27.37 15.38
CA THR A 72 -7.91 -27.88 14.23
C THR A 72 -9.22 -27.17 13.85
N ASP A 73 -9.11 -26.16 12.97
CA ASP A 73 -10.18 -25.41 12.28
C ASP A 73 -11.27 -24.73 13.16
N ILE A 74 -10.99 -24.66 14.46
CA ILE A 74 -11.77 -24.01 15.50
C ILE A 74 -11.01 -22.75 15.93
N SER A 75 -10.87 -21.77 15.03
CA SER A 75 -10.33 -20.48 15.47
C SER A 75 -11.24 -19.97 16.61
N PRO A 76 -10.74 -19.74 17.84
CA PRO A 76 -11.55 -19.34 19.00
C PRO A 76 -12.43 -18.13 18.70
N LYS A 77 -11.93 -17.28 17.81
CA LYS A 77 -12.60 -16.11 17.24
C LYS A 77 -13.99 -16.42 16.66
N TYR A 78 -14.18 -17.60 16.07
CA TYR A 78 -15.45 -18.00 15.43
C TYR A 78 -16.34 -18.87 16.32
N LYS A 79 -15.78 -19.46 17.39
CA LYS A 79 -16.57 -20.17 18.40
C LYS A 79 -17.45 -19.19 19.18
N PHE A 80 -16.87 -18.06 19.58
CA PHE A 80 -17.58 -16.96 20.25
C PHE A 80 -18.77 -16.44 19.43
N PHE A 81 -18.61 -16.26 18.11
CA PHE A 81 -19.72 -15.83 17.26
C PHE A 81 -20.85 -16.87 17.21
N ARG A 82 -20.51 -18.16 17.15
CA ARG A 82 -21.52 -19.23 17.18
C ARG A 82 -22.26 -19.31 18.51
N GLU A 83 -21.58 -19.07 19.63
CA GLU A 83 -22.21 -18.98 20.95
C GLU A 83 -23.21 -17.80 21.05
N GLN A 84 -22.99 -16.73 20.27
CA GLN A 84 -23.93 -15.61 20.12
C GLN A 84 -25.03 -15.86 19.07
N GLY A 85 -25.14 -17.07 18.52
CA GLY A 85 -26.10 -17.42 17.47
C GLY A 85 -25.73 -16.92 16.07
N LEU A 86 -24.57 -16.27 15.91
CA LEU A 86 -24.08 -15.81 14.62
C LEU A 86 -23.45 -16.96 13.84
N ARG A 87 -23.65 -16.99 12.52
CA ARG A 87 -23.12 -18.03 11.62
C ARG A 87 -22.12 -17.42 10.63
N PRO A 88 -20.82 -17.42 10.96
CA PRO A 88 -19.79 -16.98 10.03
C PRO A 88 -19.68 -17.95 8.85
N GLU A 89 -19.71 -17.43 7.63
CA GLU A 89 -19.57 -18.22 6.40
C GLU A 89 -18.45 -17.66 5.52
N ARG A 90 -17.77 -18.54 4.77
CA ARG A 90 -16.75 -18.10 3.81
C ARG A 90 -17.46 -17.66 2.53
N GLN A 91 -17.32 -16.39 2.18
CA GLN A 91 -17.89 -15.82 0.97
C GLN A 91 -16.80 -15.54 -0.06
N LEU A 92 -17.17 -15.45 -1.34
CA LEU A 92 -16.25 -14.94 -2.36
C LEU A 92 -15.98 -13.44 -2.11
N PRO A 93 -14.81 -12.93 -2.50
CA PRO A 93 -14.47 -11.54 -2.25
C PRO A 93 -15.36 -10.58 -3.03
N SER A 94 -15.90 -9.59 -2.32
CA SER A 94 -16.69 -8.50 -2.91
C SER A 94 -15.79 -7.41 -3.50
N ALA A 95 -14.54 -7.35 -3.04
CA ALA A 95 -13.52 -6.44 -3.55
C ALA A 95 -12.15 -7.11 -3.70
N LEU A 96 -11.40 -6.71 -4.72
CA LEU A 96 -10.07 -7.22 -5.03
C LEU A 96 -9.05 -6.08 -5.10
N ILE A 97 -7.93 -6.21 -4.40
CA ILE A 97 -6.75 -5.37 -4.62
C ILE A 97 -5.90 -6.07 -5.69
N ILE A 98 -6.07 -5.65 -6.93
CA ILE A 98 -5.55 -6.35 -8.12
C ILE A 98 -4.12 -5.96 -8.48
N GLY A 99 -3.61 -4.86 -7.92
CA GLY A 99 -2.32 -4.31 -8.31
C GLY A 99 -1.97 -2.98 -7.66
N VAL A 100 -0.79 -2.42 -7.94
CA VAL A 100 0.28 -3.05 -8.73
C VAL A 100 1.38 -3.63 -7.83
N LYS A 101 2.16 -4.57 -8.35
CA LYS A 101 3.33 -5.11 -7.63
C LYS A 101 4.24 -3.94 -7.22
N LYS A 102 4.68 -3.94 -5.96
CA LYS A 102 5.49 -2.86 -5.35
C LYS A 102 4.78 -1.50 -5.21
N GLY A 103 3.46 -1.44 -5.43
CA GLY A 103 2.65 -0.23 -5.24
C GLY A 103 2.27 0.06 -3.79
N GLY A 104 2.47 -0.88 -2.86
CA GLY A 104 2.04 -0.72 -1.46
C GLY A 104 0.76 -1.50 -1.11
N THR A 105 0.36 -2.46 -1.95
CA THR A 105 -0.85 -3.27 -1.78
C THR A 105 -0.93 -4.00 -0.43
N ARG A 106 0.21 -4.45 0.12
CA ARG A 106 0.27 -5.08 1.46
C ARG A 106 -0.10 -4.08 2.56
N ALA A 107 0.46 -2.87 2.52
CA ALA A 107 0.16 -1.83 3.50
C ALA A 107 -1.32 -1.43 3.45
N LEU A 108 -1.86 -1.23 2.24
CA LEU A 108 -3.29 -0.95 2.07
C LEU A 108 -4.17 -2.04 2.70
N LEU A 109 -3.88 -3.32 2.42
CA LEU A 109 -4.65 -4.43 2.98
C LEU A 109 -4.60 -4.41 4.52
N GLU A 110 -3.44 -4.20 5.12
CA GLU A 110 -3.31 -4.17 6.57
C GLU A 110 -4.05 -2.98 7.20
N PHE A 111 -4.05 -1.80 6.57
CA PHE A 111 -4.82 -0.66 7.05
C PHE A 111 -6.32 -0.88 6.97
N ILE A 112 -6.83 -1.41 5.83
CA ILE A 112 -8.27 -1.67 5.68
C ILE A 112 -8.73 -2.75 6.65
N ARG A 113 -7.89 -3.76 6.96
CA ARG A 113 -8.21 -4.83 7.92
C ARG A 113 -8.45 -4.35 9.36
N VAL A 114 -8.09 -3.11 9.69
CA VAL A 114 -8.42 -2.51 10.99
C VAL A 114 -9.92 -2.23 11.10
N HIS A 115 -10.62 -2.04 9.98
CA HIS A 115 -12.06 -1.79 9.98
C HIS A 115 -12.85 -3.02 10.47
N PRO A 116 -13.81 -2.86 11.40
CA PRO A 116 -14.55 -4.00 11.99
C PRO A 116 -15.33 -4.80 10.94
N ASP A 117 -15.79 -4.15 9.88
CA ASP A 117 -16.57 -4.76 8.81
C ASP A 117 -15.73 -5.30 7.64
N VAL A 118 -14.40 -5.37 7.78
CA VAL A 118 -13.56 -5.93 6.72
C VAL A 118 -12.82 -7.18 7.21
N ARG A 119 -12.89 -8.21 6.38
CA ARG A 119 -12.12 -9.44 6.51
C ARG A 119 -11.37 -9.67 5.22
N ALA A 120 -10.11 -10.07 5.33
CA ALA A 120 -9.29 -10.29 4.15
C ALA A 120 -8.54 -11.62 4.22
N ALA A 121 -8.31 -12.21 3.05
CA ALA A 121 -7.37 -13.30 2.91
C ALA A 121 -5.96 -12.82 3.30
N GLY A 122 -5.28 -13.58 4.15
CA GLY A 122 -3.95 -13.20 4.66
C GLY A 122 -2.84 -13.32 3.61
N SER A 123 -2.92 -14.33 2.75
CA SER A 123 -1.96 -14.61 1.68
C SER A 123 -2.52 -14.26 0.30
N GLU A 124 -1.62 -14.05 -0.66
CA GLU A 124 -1.99 -13.94 -2.08
C GLU A 124 -2.45 -15.32 -2.58
N VAL A 125 -3.72 -15.43 -2.97
CA VAL A 125 -4.30 -16.74 -3.35
C VAL A 125 -3.94 -17.13 -4.78
N HIS A 126 -3.59 -16.15 -5.62
CA HIS A 126 -3.24 -16.37 -7.02
C HIS A 126 -4.33 -17.17 -7.77
N PHE A 127 -5.60 -16.84 -7.56
CA PHE A 127 -6.70 -17.54 -8.19
C PHE A 127 -6.87 -17.15 -9.66
N PHE A 128 -7.01 -15.85 -9.95
CA PHE A 128 -7.28 -15.39 -11.32
C PHE A 128 -6.09 -15.45 -12.27
N ASP A 129 -4.87 -15.73 -11.77
CA ASP A 129 -3.65 -15.90 -12.57
C ASP A 129 -3.20 -17.37 -12.64
N LYS A 130 -3.01 -18.06 -11.50
CA LYS A 130 -2.38 -19.40 -11.46
C LYS A 130 -3.35 -20.54 -11.18
N ASN A 131 -4.33 -20.32 -10.31
CA ASN A 131 -5.14 -21.39 -9.71
C ASN A 131 -6.58 -21.45 -10.22
N TYR A 132 -6.90 -20.77 -11.33
CA TYR A 132 -8.28 -20.64 -11.82
C TYR A 132 -8.95 -21.98 -12.10
N VAL A 133 -8.17 -22.95 -12.60
CA VAL A 133 -8.62 -24.32 -12.91
C VAL A 133 -9.16 -25.09 -11.70
N ARG A 134 -8.86 -24.64 -10.47
CA ARG A 134 -9.36 -25.26 -9.23
C ARG A 134 -10.80 -24.86 -8.90
N GLY A 135 -11.36 -23.90 -9.62
CA GLY A 135 -12.75 -23.48 -9.50
C GLY A 135 -13.04 -22.59 -8.28
N PHE A 136 -14.21 -21.95 -8.28
CA PHE A 136 -14.60 -20.98 -7.25
C PHE A 136 -14.79 -21.60 -5.87
N GLN A 137 -15.14 -22.89 -5.78
CA GLN A 137 -15.26 -23.56 -4.49
C GLN A 137 -13.90 -23.63 -3.78
N TRP A 138 -12.84 -24.01 -4.51
CA TRP A 138 -11.48 -23.95 -3.98
C TRP A 138 -11.06 -22.52 -3.63
N TYR A 139 -11.44 -21.52 -4.44
CA TYR A 139 -11.12 -20.13 -4.13
C TYR A 139 -11.78 -19.67 -2.82
N ARG A 140 -13.06 -20.02 -2.63
CA ARG A 140 -13.84 -19.69 -1.42
C ARG A 140 -13.23 -20.29 -0.16
N THR A 141 -12.63 -21.49 -0.21
CA THR A 141 -11.99 -22.07 0.97
C THR A 141 -10.78 -21.25 1.45
N HIS A 142 -10.20 -20.39 0.63
CA HIS A 142 -9.08 -19.51 1.02
C HIS A 142 -9.56 -18.19 1.65
N MET A 143 -10.86 -17.92 1.65
CA MET A 143 -11.43 -16.71 2.23
C MET A 143 -11.66 -16.88 3.73
N PRO A 144 -11.49 -15.82 4.54
CA PRO A 144 -11.89 -15.85 5.95
C PRO A 144 -13.41 -15.99 6.05
N ALA A 145 -13.89 -16.61 7.13
CA ALA A 145 -15.31 -16.57 7.43
C ALA A 145 -15.71 -15.15 7.86
N THR A 146 -16.85 -14.68 7.35
CA THR A 146 -17.42 -13.36 7.55
C THR A 146 -18.83 -13.46 8.11
N LEU A 147 -19.21 -12.45 8.88
CA LEU A 147 -20.60 -12.25 9.32
C LEU A 147 -21.37 -11.47 8.26
N GLU A 148 -22.70 -11.43 8.40
CA GLU A 148 -23.54 -10.54 7.63
C GLU A 148 -23.08 -9.08 7.82
N GLY A 149 -23.08 -8.30 6.73
CA GLY A 149 -22.58 -6.92 6.69
C GLY A 149 -21.06 -6.79 6.51
N GLN A 150 -20.26 -7.84 6.78
CA GLN A 150 -18.82 -7.78 6.59
C GLN A 150 -18.40 -8.04 5.14
N LEU A 151 -17.41 -7.29 4.67
CA LEU A 151 -16.80 -7.43 3.35
C LEU A 151 -15.63 -8.41 3.37
N THR A 152 -15.59 -9.29 2.37
CA THR A 152 -14.42 -10.14 2.08
C THR A 152 -13.54 -9.47 1.02
N ILE A 153 -12.25 -9.32 1.31
CA ILE A 153 -11.26 -8.73 0.40
C ILE A 153 -10.10 -9.70 0.14
N GLU A 154 -9.64 -9.76 -1.10
CA GLU A 154 -8.43 -10.49 -1.49
C GLU A 154 -7.44 -9.56 -2.21
N LYS A 155 -6.14 -9.85 -2.09
CA LYS A 155 -5.07 -9.03 -2.66
C LYS A 155 -4.05 -9.89 -3.39
N THR A 156 -4.03 -9.81 -4.72
CA THR A 156 -3.01 -10.43 -5.57
C THR A 156 -2.55 -9.44 -6.63
N PRO A 157 -1.38 -8.81 -6.48
CA PRO A 157 -0.94 -7.72 -7.36
C PRO A 157 -0.63 -8.13 -8.81
N SER A 158 -0.47 -9.42 -9.09
CA SER A 158 -0.25 -9.95 -10.44
C SER A 158 -1.53 -9.94 -11.29
N TYR A 159 -2.72 -9.82 -10.70
CA TYR A 159 -3.96 -9.76 -11.48
C TYR A 159 -3.97 -8.59 -12.46
N PHE A 160 -3.39 -7.44 -12.07
CA PHE A 160 -3.31 -6.25 -12.91
C PHE A 160 -2.65 -6.48 -14.28
N ILE A 161 -1.68 -7.41 -14.36
CA ILE A 161 -0.97 -7.74 -15.61
C ILE A 161 -1.37 -9.10 -16.20
N THR A 162 -2.34 -9.78 -15.59
CA THR A 162 -2.85 -11.05 -16.07
C THR A 162 -3.96 -10.78 -17.09
N ARG A 163 -3.73 -11.14 -18.35
CA ARG A 163 -4.64 -10.83 -19.46
C ARG A 163 -6.05 -11.38 -19.26
N GLU A 164 -6.17 -12.58 -18.69
CA GLU A 164 -7.44 -13.28 -18.51
C GLU A 164 -8.18 -12.84 -17.24
N ALA A 165 -7.50 -12.17 -16.29
CA ALA A 165 -8.07 -11.83 -14.99
C ALA A 165 -9.34 -10.96 -15.09
N PRO A 166 -9.42 -9.90 -15.92
CA PRO A 166 -10.64 -9.10 -16.04
C PRO A 166 -11.88 -9.92 -16.40
N HIS A 167 -11.76 -10.80 -17.40
CA HIS A 167 -12.86 -11.65 -17.83
C HIS A 167 -13.26 -12.66 -16.74
N ARG A 168 -12.27 -13.29 -16.08
CA ARG A 168 -12.53 -14.25 -15.01
C ARG A 168 -13.19 -13.61 -13.78
N VAL A 169 -12.80 -12.38 -13.43
CA VAL A 169 -13.43 -11.63 -12.33
C VAL A 169 -14.87 -11.26 -12.70
N GLN A 170 -15.12 -10.83 -13.94
CA GLN A 170 -16.46 -10.56 -14.44
C GLN A 170 -17.37 -11.80 -14.39
N LEU A 171 -16.85 -12.98 -14.74
CA LEU A 171 -17.57 -14.25 -14.63
C LEU A 171 -17.88 -14.65 -13.18
N MET A 172 -17.01 -14.28 -12.23
CA MET A 172 -17.27 -14.54 -10.81
C MET A 172 -18.42 -13.67 -10.30
N ASN A 173 -18.29 -12.35 -10.47
CA ASN A 173 -19.29 -11.38 -10.06
C ASN A 173 -19.00 -10.03 -10.77
N PRO A 174 -19.86 -9.57 -11.69
CA PRO A 174 -19.69 -8.29 -12.38
C PRO A 174 -19.67 -7.07 -11.46
N SER A 175 -20.23 -7.17 -10.25
CA SER A 175 -20.26 -6.09 -9.25
C SER A 175 -19.02 -6.03 -8.37
N THR A 176 -18.03 -6.93 -8.57
CA THR A 176 -16.77 -6.95 -7.80
C THR A 176 -16.06 -5.61 -7.90
N LYS A 177 -15.74 -5.00 -6.76
CA LYS A 177 -14.99 -3.74 -6.72
C LYS A 177 -13.49 -3.99 -6.90
N LEU A 178 -12.83 -3.17 -7.71
CA LEU A 178 -11.40 -3.31 -8.01
C LEU A 178 -10.63 -2.14 -7.42
N LEU A 179 -9.60 -2.45 -6.64
CA LEU A 179 -8.67 -1.46 -6.07
C LEU A 179 -7.31 -1.62 -6.74
N VAL A 180 -6.75 -0.50 -7.19
CA VAL A 180 -5.40 -0.43 -7.77
C VAL A 180 -4.59 0.59 -6.96
N VAL A 181 -3.53 0.13 -6.33
CA VAL A 181 -2.55 0.97 -5.63
C VAL A 181 -1.39 1.25 -6.57
N VAL A 182 -1.33 2.46 -7.10
CA VAL A 182 -0.27 2.92 -7.98
C VAL A 182 0.86 3.58 -7.20
N ARG A 183 2.05 3.59 -7.80
CA ARG A 183 3.25 4.27 -7.30
C ARG A 183 3.93 4.95 -8.49
N ASP A 184 4.75 5.96 -8.25
CA ASP A 184 5.64 6.48 -9.30
C ASP A 184 6.36 5.31 -10.03
N PRO A 185 6.28 5.24 -11.37
CA PRO A 185 6.73 4.07 -12.13
C PRO A 185 8.23 3.80 -12.03
N VAL A 186 9.04 4.85 -11.85
CA VAL A 186 10.51 4.76 -11.71
C VAL A 186 10.84 4.15 -10.36
N THR A 187 10.33 4.73 -9.27
CA THR A 187 10.57 4.23 -7.91
C THR A 187 9.99 2.83 -7.70
N ARG A 188 8.87 2.51 -8.36
CA ARG A 188 8.30 1.15 -8.35
C ARG A 188 9.23 0.17 -9.05
N ALA A 189 9.82 0.52 -10.20
CA ALA A 189 10.76 -0.34 -10.91
C ALA A 189 12.01 -0.63 -10.08
N ILE A 190 12.59 0.41 -9.47
CA ILE A 190 13.72 0.30 -8.55
C ILE A 190 13.35 -0.61 -7.35
N SER A 191 12.16 -0.47 -6.78
CA SER A 191 11.70 -1.30 -5.67
C SER A 191 11.48 -2.78 -6.04
N ASP A 192 11.13 -3.05 -7.31
CA ASP A 192 11.03 -4.42 -7.82
C ASP A 192 12.41 -5.04 -8.00
N TYR A 193 13.34 -4.29 -8.61
CA TYR A 193 14.74 -4.68 -8.72
C TYR A 193 15.37 -4.94 -7.34
N ALA A 194 15.19 -4.04 -6.37
CA ALA A 194 15.70 -4.18 -5.01
C ALA A 194 15.18 -5.47 -4.32
N GLN A 195 13.95 -5.88 -4.61
CA GLN A 195 13.41 -7.16 -4.11
C GLN A 195 13.98 -8.37 -4.88
N ALA A 196 14.33 -8.21 -6.16
CA ALA A 196 14.92 -9.29 -6.95
C ALA A 196 16.37 -9.56 -6.51
N ILE A 197 17.18 -8.51 -6.37
CA ILE A 197 18.59 -8.62 -5.94
C ILE A 197 18.72 -9.11 -4.49
N SER A 198 17.78 -8.77 -3.60
CA SER A 198 17.80 -9.32 -2.23
C SER A 198 17.59 -10.84 -2.16
N LYS A 199 17.09 -11.45 -3.24
CA LYS A 199 16.88 -12.90 -3.37
C LYS A 199 17.93 -13.58 -4.25
N LYS A 200 18.64 -12.83 -5.09
CA LYS A 200 19.63 -13.34 -6.05
C LYS A 200 20.88 -12.47 -5.97
N ILE A 201 21.93 -13.03 -5.39
CA ILE A 201 23.18 -12.32 -5.09
C ILE A 201 23.95 -11.91 -6.37
N ASP A 202 23.80 -12.68 -7.45
CA ASP A 202 24.50 -12.43 -8.73
C ASP A 202 23.58 -11.77 -9.79
N MET A 203 23.11 -10.56 -9.50
CA MET A 203 22.33 -9.75 -10.44
C MET A 203 23.13 -8.52 -10.89
N LYS A 204 23.06 -8.23 -12.19
CA LYS A 204 23.63 -6.99 -12.75
C LYS A 204 23.01 -5.74 -12.10
N PRO A 205 23.73 -4.59 -12.10
CA PRO A 205 23.19 -3.30 -11.67
C PRO A 205 21.90 -2.93 -12.40
N PHE A 206 21.06 -2.11 -11.76
CA PHE A 206 19.76 -1.68 -12.31
C PHE A 206 19.93 -1.03 -13.69
N GLU A 207 20.92 -0.16 -13.83
CA GLU A 207 21.23 0.60 -15.03
C GLU A 207 21.57 -0.33 -16.22
N GLN A 208 22.25 -1.46 -15.95
CA GLN A 208 22.57 -2.41 -17.00
C GLN A 208 21.38 -3.26 -17.46
N LEU A 209 20.33 -3.35 -16.63
CA LEU A 209 19.14 -4.14 -16.91
C LEU A 209 17.99 -3.31 -17.48
N VAL A 210 17.95 -2.01 -17.16
CA VAL A 210 16.85 -1.13 -17.58
C VAL A 210 17.00 -0.65 -19.02
N PHE A 211 18.22 -0.59 -19.55
CA PHE A 211 18.49 -0.17 -20.92
C PHE A 211 18.81 -1.36 -21.82
N VAL A 212 18.37 -1.28 -23.08
CA VAL A 212 18.67 -2.30 -24.10
C VAL A 212 20.19 -2.44 -24.24
N ASN A 213 20.68 -3.69 -24.19
CA ASN A 213 22.12 -4.03 -24.25
C ASN A 213 22.98 -3.40 -23.14
N GLY A 214 22.39 -2.87 -22.06
CA GLY A 214 23.13 -2.22 -20.98
C GLY A 214 23.74 -0.86 -21.36
N SER A 215 23.34 -0.29 -22.50
CA SER A 215 23.78 1.03 -22.95
C SER A 215 23.11 2.12 -22.11
N ILE A 216 23.75 2.52 -21.01
CA ILE A 216 23.22 3.50 -20.04
C ILE A 216 22.80 4.79 -20.76
N GLY A 217 21.58 5.26 -20.52
CA GLY A 217 21.02 6.47 -21.12
C GLY A 217 20.43 6.28 -22.53
N SER A 218 20.37 5.05 -23.03
CA SER A 218 19.75 4.70 -24.31
C SER A 218 18.26 4.31 -24.18
N ILE A 219 17.78 3.45 -25.08
CA ILE A 219 16.38 2.99 -25.13
C ILE A 219 16.11 2.10 -23.90
N ILE A 220 15.01 2.40 -23.20
CA ILE A 220 14.53 1.60 -22.07
C ILE A 220 14.00 0.25 -22.57
N ASP A 221 14.48 -0.84 -21.98
CA ASP A 221 13.96 -2.18 -22.23
C ASP A 221 12.58 -2.35 -21.58
N THR A 222 11.53 -2.16 -22.39
CA THR A 222 10.13 -2.33 -21.95
C THR A 222 9.73 -3.79 -21.74
N SER A 223 10.54 -4.75 -22.21
CA SER A 223 10.31 -6.17 -21.99
C SER A 223 10.76 -6.61 -20.60
N TRP A 224 11.68 -5.87 -19.98
CA TRP A 224 12.21 -6.18 -18.65
C TRP A 224 11.11 -6.12 -17.58
N GLY A 225 11.05 -7.15 -16.73
CA GLY A 225 9.95 -7.40 -15.78
C GLY A 225 9.53 -6.17 -14.95
N PRO A 226 10.47 -5.50 -14.24
CA PRO A 226 10.17 -4.26 -13.54
C PRO A 226 9.51 -3.23 -14.44
N ILE A 227 10.01 -2.93 -15.64
CA ILE A 227 9.41 -1.91 -16.52
C ILE A 227 8.06 -2.36 -17.08
N LYS A 228 7.95 -3.61 -17.52
CA LYS A 228 6.71 -4.21 -18.05
C LYS A 228 5.55 -4.11 -17.06
N LEU A 229 5.81 -4.31 -15.77
CA LEU A 229 4.82 -4.17 -14.70
C LEU A 229 4.38 -2.72 -14.45
N GLY A 230 5.15 -1.74 -14.93
CA GLY A 230 4.87 -0.31 -14.85
C GLY A 230 3.85 0.20 -15.86
N ILE A 231 3.21 -0.67 -16.65
CA ILE A 231 2.36 -0.28 -17.80
C ILE A 231 1.21 0.68 -17.46
N TYR A 232 0.75 0.71 -16.20
CA TYR A 232 -0.26 1.66 -15.72
C TYR A 232 0.15 3.12 -15.91
N SER A 233 1.45 3.44 -15.96
CA SER A 233 1.92 4.81 -16.19
C SER A 233 1.49 5.36 -17.56
N ARG A 234 1.23 4.49 -18.54
CA ARG A 234 0.72 4.90 -19.86
C ARG A 234 -0.72 5.44 -19.81
N TYR A 235 -1.47 5.08 -18.77
CA TYR A 235 -2.91 5.33 -18.69
C TYR A 235 -3.30 6.23 -17.51
N ALA A 236 -2.52 6.21 -16.41
CA ALA A 236 -2.85 6.88 -15.16
C ALA A 236 -2.01 8.15 -14.86
N TRP A 237 -1.08 8.54 -15.74
CA TRP A 237 -0.13 9.64 -15.51
C TRP A 237 -0.14 10.65 -16.67
N LYS A 238 -1.32 11.03 -17.16
CA LYS A 238 -1.46 12.13 -18.12
C LYS A 238 -1.63 13.45 -17.40
#